data_AF-A0A5Y1P7V3-F1
#
_entry.id   AF-A0A5Y1P7V3-F1
#
_cell.length_a   1.000
_cell.length_b   1.000
_cell.length_c   1.000
_cell.angle_alpha   90.00
_cell.angle_beta   90.00
_cell.angle_gamma   90.00
#
_symmetry.space_group_name_H-M   'P 1'
#
loop_
_entity.id
_entity.type
_entity.pdbx_description
1 polymer ?
#
loop_
_entity_poly.entity_id
_entity_poly.type
_entity_poly.pdbx_seq_one_letter_code
_entity_poly.pdbx_strand_id
1 'polypeptide(L)'
;MEKLKNFLSLKNIEDTQIYKELKCAKNEALILRELCRNYVVSISSINAFTLLSTIFGNDKYLYLDALEDLKKLIERGFVNQNSSFFKSLENNKTQTLTLALLQSELSLSEYFLEFLEAKPRLNFEKQEAYADYLEYLKDEFVRIQLYERLSFIQKSAYNSEIKNQIKLYEKHIKERLKKSKFYNVLADIFKEYNLEHKEQIIFLALLKEEYALSNESSISREMNSLLSLISENDLERHKNKKLLQENAPLLNLIEYDEYLNAFGDISKSFFIIDEILQRIINFEPKQSKKIK
;
A
#
# COMPACT_ATOMS: atom_id res chain seq x y z
N MET A 1 -17.92 14.73 -11.13
CA MET A 1 -19.14 13.91 -11.35
C MET A 1 -19.57 13.77 -12.81
N GLU A 2 -19.55 14.81 -13.64
CA GLU A 2 -19.94 14.68 -15.07
C GLU A 2 -19.10 13.64 -15.85
N LYS A 3 -17.77 13.63 -15.64
CA LYS A 3 -16.88 12.60 -16.21
C LYS A 3 -17.34 11.17 -15.90
N LEU A 4 -17.76 10.91 -14.66
CA LEU A 4 -18.26 9.59 -14.23
C LEU A 4 -19.60 9.26 -14.91
N LYS A 5 -20.54 10.21 -14.95
CA LYS A 5 -21.81 10.00 -15.67
C LYS A 5 -21.57 9.62 -17.13
N ASN A 6 -20.66 10.33 -17.81
CA ASN A 6 -20.28 10.03 -19.20
C ASN A 6 -19.62 8.66 -19.34
N PHE A 7 -18.77 8.27 -18.39
CA PHE A 7 -18.15 6.94 -18.37
C PHE A 7 -19.18 5.81 -18.26
N LEU A 8 -20.25 6.00 -17.50
CA LEU A 8 -21.32 5.02 -17.29
C LEU A 8 -22.30 4.93 -18.46
N SER A 9 -22.59 6.06 -19.11
CA SER A 9 -23.69 6.21 -20.08
C SER A 9 -23.27 6.09 -21.55
N LEU A 10 -22.03 6.48 -21.91
CA LEU A 10 -21.60 6.45 -23.31
C LEU A 10 -21.48 5.02 -23.82
N LYS A 11 -22.02 4.79 -25.02
CA LYS A 11 -22.01 3.48 -25.68
C LYS A 11 -20.58 3.00 -25.91
N ASN A 12 -19.76 3.87 -26.51
CA ASN A 12 -18.35 3.62 -26.75
C ASN A 12 -17.53 4.08 -25.55
N ILE A 13 -16.88 3.13 -24.88
CA ILE A 13 -16.05 3.43 -23.71
C ILE A 13 -14.81 4.26 -24.06
N GLU A 14 -14.30 4.12 -25.29
CA GLU A 14 -13.07 4.76 -25.75
C GLU A 14 -13.21 6.28 -25.94
N ASP A 15 -14.45 6.74 -26.10
CA ASP A 15 -14.78 8.16 -26.24
C ASP A 15 -14.77 8.88 -24.88
N THR A 16 -14.84 8.13 -23.79
CA THR A 16 -14.93 8.68 -22.43
C THR A 16 -13.61 9.31 -22.00
N GLN A 17 -13.70 10.42 -21.26
CA GLN A 17 -12.52 11.08 -20.72
C GLN A 17 -11.78 10.19 -19.71
N ILE A 18 -12.52 9.42 -18.89
CA ILE A 18 -11.95 8.51 -17.90
C ILE A 18 -11.10 7.43 -18.57
N TYR A 19 -11.57 6.83 -19.69
CA TYR A 19 -10.77 5.86 -20.44
C TYR A 19 -9.42 6.43 -20.91
N LYS A 20 -9.44 7.65 -21.47
CA LYS A 20 -8.23 8.34 -21.95
C LYS A 20 -7.23 8.61 -20.81
N GLU A 21 -7.74 8.88 -19.61
CA GLU A 21 -6.93 9.11 -18.41
C GLU A 21 -6.39 7.82 -17.79
N LEU A 22 -7.14 6.70 -17.89
CA LEU A 22 -6.75 5.41 -17.31
C LEU A 22 -5.55 4.75 -18.00
N LYS A 23 -5.35 5.00 -19.31
CA LYS A 23 -4.29 4.35 -20.10
C LYS A 23 -4.32 2.82 -19.89
N CYS A 24 -5.50 2.23 -20.08
CA CYS A 24 -5.77 0.81 -19.85
C CYS A 24 -6.25 0.15 -21.15
N ALA A 25 -6.28 -1.17 -21.18
CA ALA A 25 -6.95 -1.88 -22.27
C ALA A 25 -8.46 -1.61 -22.25
N LYS A 26 -9.13 -1.82 -23.39
CA LYS A 26 -10.59 -1.68 -23.50
C LYS A 26 -11.33 -2.59 -22.52
N ASN A 27 -10.91 -3.85 -22.40
CA ASN A 27 -11.50 -4.81 -21.46
C ASN A 27 -11.34 -4.38 -20.00
N GLU A 28 -10.14 -3.93 -19.61
CA GLU A 28 -9.89 -3.33 -18.29
C GLU A 28 -10.87 -2.18 -18.00
N ALA A 29 -11.09 -1.29 -18.98
CA ALA A 29 -12.04 -0.19 -18.84
C ALA A 29 -13.49 -0.67 -18.67
N LEU A 30 -13.89 -1.70 -19.43
CA LEU A 30 -15.24 -2.28 -19.36
C LEU A 30 -15.50 -2.88 -17.98
N ILE A 31 -14.51 -3.59 -17.41
CA ILE A 31 -14.56 -4.14 -16.06
C ILE A 31 -14.73 -3.02 -15.03
N LEU A 32 -13.91 -1.97 -15.09
CA LEU A 32 -14.03 -0.81 -14.20
C LEU A 32 -15.38 -0.11 -14.34
N ARG A 33 -15.90 0.05 -15.56
CA ARG A 33 -17.22 0.65 -15.80
C ARG A 33 -18.33 -0.14 -15.14
N GLU A 34 -18.29 -1.45 -15.24
CA GLU A 34 -19.31 -2.30 -14.63
C GLU A 34 -19.22 -2.31 -13.10
N LEU A 35 -18.00 -2.29 -12.53
CA LEU A 35 -17.82 -2.08 -11.10
C LEU A 35 -18.37 -0.71 -10.64
N CYS A 36 -18.13 0.36 -11.40
CA CYS A 36 -18.72 1.67 -11.12
C CYS A 36 -20.26 1.64 -11.16
N ARG A 37 -20.86 0.92 -12.12
CA ARG A 37 -22.32 0.78 -12.21
C ARG A 37 -22.90 0.14 -10.97
N ASN A 38 -22.29 -0.95 -10.50
CA ASN A 38 -22.65 -1.60 -9.25
C ASN A 38 -22.50 -0.65 -8.06
N TYR A 39 -21.36 0.05 -7.98
CA TYR A 39 -21.08 0.96 -6.87
C TYR A 39 -22.11 2.10 -6.75
N VAL A 40 -22.50 2.74 -7.86
CA VAL A 40 -23.47 3.86 -7.83
C VAL A 40 -24.90 3.42 -7.50
N VAL A 41 -25.22 2.13 -7.57
CA VAL A 41 -26.49 1.56 -7.09
C VAL A 41 -26.35 0.86 -5.73
N SER A 42 -25.32 1.24 -4.96
CA SER A 42 -25.05 0.75 -3.61
C SER A 42 -24.68 -0.74 -3.50
N ILE A 43 -24.14 -1.32 -4.57
CA ILE A 43 -23.51 -2.65 -4.54
C ILE A 43 -22.01 -2.46 -4.35
N SER A 44 -21.52 -2.72 -3.13
CA SER A 44 -20.12 -2.47 -2.76
C SER A 44 -19.13 -3.54 -3.26
N SER A 45 -19.61 -4.77 -3.48
CA SER A 45 -18.79 -5.85 -4.05
C SER A 45 -19.61 -6.74 -4.98
N ILE A 46 -18.91 -7.42 -5.89
CA ILE A 46 -19.48 -8.39 -6.82
C ILE A 46 -18.51 -9.55 -7.03
N ASN A 47 -19.04 -10.77 -7.10
CA ASN A 47 -18.26 -11.94 -7.47
C ASN A 47 -17.65 -11.80 -8.88
N ALA A 48 -16.38 -12.17 -9.04
CA ALA A 48 -15.65 -12.02 -10.30
C ALA A 48 -16.24 -12.78 -11.48
N PHE A 49 -16.71 -14.02 -11.27
CA PHE A 49 -17.41 -14.76 -12.33
C PHE A 49 -18.65 -13.97 -12.80
N THR A 50 -19.48 -13.54 -11.85
CA THR A 50 -20.70 -12.76 -12.17
C THR A 50 -20.38 -11.48 -12.94
N LEU A 51 -19.34 -10.75 -12.52
CA LEU A 51 -18.87 -9.54 -13.20
C LEU A 51 -18.43 -9.80 -14.64
N LEU A 52 -17.50 -10.74 -14.85
CA LEU A 52 -16.93 -11.01 -16.17
C LEU A 52 -17.97 -11.60 -17.12
N SER A 53 -18.82 -12.51 -16.63
CA SER A 53 -19.94 -13.08 -17.37
C SER A 53 -20.95 -12.04 -17.84
N THR A 54 -21.21 -11.00 -17.03
CA THR A 54 -22.12 -9.90 -17.39
C THR A 54 -21.56 -9.06 -18.54
N ILE A 55 -20.24 -8.87 -18.60
CA ILE A 55 -19.59 -8.02 -19.60
C ILE A 55 -19.32 -8.77 -20.90
N PHE A 56 -18.81 -10.00 -20.81
CA PHE A 56 -18.27 -10.76 -21.93
C PHE A 56 -19.13 -11.95 -22.36
N GLY A 57 -20.16 -12.29 -21.57
CA GLY A 57 -21.04 -13.42 -21.81
C GLY A 57 -20.51 -14.74 -21.25
N ASN A 58 -21.39 -15.76 -21.25
CA ASN A 58 -21.10 -17.11 -20.76
C ASN A 58 -20.79 -18.11 -21.89
N ASP A 59 -21.02 -17.73 -23.13
CA ASP A 59 -20.83 -18.62 -24.27
C ASP A 59 -19.36 -19.02 -24.38
N LYS A 60 -19.11 -20.33 -24.48
CA LYS A 60 -17.77 -20.92 -24.67
C LYS A 60 -16.71 -20.41 -23.68
N TYR A 61 -17.12 -20.02 -22.48
CA TYR A 61 -16.21 -19.56 -21.42
C TYR A 61 -15.42 -18.28 -21.73
N LEU A 62 -15.96 -17.37 -22.57
CA LEU A 62 -15.29 -16.10 -22.95
C LEU A 62 -14.83 -15.25 -21.76
N TYR A 63 -15.52 -15.33 -20.63
CA TYR A 63 -15.12 -14.65 -19.39
C TYR A 63 -13.73 -15.07 -18.86
N LEU A 64 -13.23 -16.26 -19.22
CA LEU A 64 -11.90 -16.73 -18.84
C LEU A 64 -10.79 -15.91 -19.50
N ASP A 65 -11.02 -15.43 -20.74
CA ASP A 65 -10.04 -14.64 -21.49
C ASP A 65 -9.81 -13.26 -20.83
N ALA A 66 -10.82 -12.75 -20.11
CA ALA A 66 -10.77 -11.47 -19.42
C ALA A 66 -10.14 -11.54 -18.00
N LEU A 67 -9.79 -12.74 -17.52
CA LEU A 67 -9.16 -12.88 -16.20
C LEU A 67 -7.81 -12.18 -16.10
N GLU A 68 -7.04 -12.15 -17.20
CA GLU A 68 -5.76 -11.45 -17.23
C GLU A 68 -5.96 -9.92 -17.17
N ASP A 69 -7.01 -9.39 -17.78
CA ASP A 69 -7.38 -7.97 -17.67
C ASP A 69 -7.80 -7.61 -16.24
N LEU A 70 -8.60 -8.47 -15.59
CA LEU A 70 -8.97 -8.29 -14.18
C LEU A 70 -7.75 -8.32 -13.27
N LYS A 71 -6.83 -9.28 -13.48
CA LYS A 71 -5.60 -9.38 -12.71
C LYS A 71 -4.75 -8.12 -12.83
N LYS A 72 -4.60 -7.55 -14.04
CA LYS A 72 -3.92 -6.27 -14.23
C LYS A 72 -4.58 -5.12 -13.48
N LEU A 73 -5.92 -5.07 -13.40
CA LEU A 73 -6.62 -4.04 -12.61
C LEU A 73 -6.36 -4.16 -11.11
N ILE A 74 -6.30 -5.39 -10.59
CA ILE A 74 -5.93 -5.68 -9.20
C ILE A 74 -4.48 -5.26 -8.97
N GLU A 75 -3.55 -5.66 -9.85
CA GLU A 75 -2.14 -5.25 -9.83
C GLU A 75 -1.96 -3.73 -10.01
N ARG A 76 -2.90 -3.01 -10.62
CA ARG A 76 -2.86 -1.54 -10.65
C ARG A 76 -3.31 -0.92 -9.33
N GLY A 77 -3.93 -1.70 -8.46
CA GLY A 77 -4.59 -1.25 -7.26
C GLY A 77 -5.87 -0.48 -7.56
N PHE A 78 -6.50 -0.68 -8.74
CA PHE A 78 -7.80 -0.09 -9.03
C PHE A 78 -8.95 -0.92 -8.45
N VAL A 79 -8.76 -2.24 -8.38
CA VAL A 79 -9.75 -3.20 -7.88
C VAL A 79 -9.17 -3.93 -6.67
N ASN A 80 -9.95 -3.98 -5.58
CA ASN A 80 -9.64 -4.78 -4.42
C ASN A 80 -10.22 -6.18 -4.60
N GLN A 81 -9.41 -7.19 -4.31
CA GLN A 81 -9.84 -8.59 -4.25
C GLN A 81 -10.05 -8.99 -2.80
N ASN A 82 -11.31 -9.17 -2.40
CA ASN A 82 -11.67 -9.73 -1.10
C ASN A 82 -11.73 -11.25 -1.23
N SER A 83 -10.68 -11.96 -0.81
CA SER A 83 -10.70 -13.42 -0.77
C SER A 83 -11.35 -13.91 0.53
N SER A 84 -12.63 -14.26 0.47
CA SER A 84 -13.31 -14.96 1.58
C SER A 84 -12.90 -16.44 1.67
N PHE A 85 -12.38 -17.04 0.59
CA PHE A 85 -12.19 -18.49 0.51
C PHE A 85 -10.80 -19.01 0.87
N PHE A 86 -9.77 -18.17 0.76
CA PHE A 86 -8.44 -18.46 1.30
C PHE A 86 -7.80 -17.13 1.67
N LYS A 87 -7.80 -16.77 2.95
CA LYS A 87 -6.66 -16.03 3.51
C LYS A 87 -5.50 -17.02 3.44
N SER A 88 -4.89 -17.15 2.26
CA SER A 88 -3.61 -17.82 2.10
C SER A 88 -2.62 -16.97 2.86
N LEU A 89 -2.56 -17.24 4.17
CA LEU A 89 -1.40 -17.05 5.00
C LEU A 89 -0.18 -17.44 4.16
N GLU A 90 0.73 -16.49 4.06
CA GLU A 90 2.07 -16.60 3.53
C GLU A 90 2.31 -16.29 2.04
N ASN A 91 3.10 -15.23 1.92
CA ASN A 91 4.19 -15.03 0.98
C ASN A 91 3.82 -14.56 -0.42
N ASN A 92 4.68 -13.64 -0.88
CA ASN A 92 4.87 -13.03 -2.20
C ASN A 92 4.97 -13.99 -3.41
N LYS A 93 4.46 -15.21 -3.26
CA LYS A 93 4.12 -16.18 -4.29
C LYS A 93 2.61 -16.27 -4.51
N THR A 94 1.84 -15.23 -4.19
CA THR A 94 0.56 -15.03 -4.88
C THR A 94 0.84 -14.62 -6.32
N GLN A 95 1.33 -15.57 -7.13
CA GLN A 95 0.57 -15.87 -8.33
C GLN A 95 -0.83 -16.21 -7.80
N THR A 96 -1.67 -15.20 -7.59
CA THR A 96 -3.11 -15.41 -7.44
C THR A 96 -3.46 -16.32 -8.58
N LEU A 97 -3.77 -17.58 -8.26
CA LEU A 97 -4.13 -18.57 -9.27
C LEU A 97 -5.21 -17.90 -10.11
N THR A 98 -4.92 -17.63 -11.38
CA THR A 98 -5.80 -16.77 -12.20
C THR A 98 -7.23 -17.31 -12.20
N LEU A 99 -7.39 -18.63 -12.13
CA LEU A 99 -8.69 -19.29 -11.99
C LEU A 99 -9.37 -19.07 -10.63
N ALA A 100 -8.61 -18.96 -9.54
CA ALA A 100 -9.17 -18.68 -8.22
C ALA A 100 -9.79 -17.27 -8.15
N LEU A 101 -9.39 -16.35 -9.04
CA LEU A 101 -10.03 -15.04 -9.15
C LEU A 101 -11.53 -15.16 -9.41
N LEU A 102 -12.00 -16.19 -10.13
CA LEU A 102 -13.44 -16.38 -10.41
C LEU A 102 -14.29 -16.49 -9.13
N GLN A 103 -13.70 -16.97 -8.04
CA GLN A 103 -14.38 -17.15 -6.75
C GLN A 103 -14.18 -15.94 -5.80
N SER A 104 -13.50 -14.89 -6.26
CA SER A 104 -13.24 -13.72 -5.44
C SER A 104 -14.36 -12.69 -5.49
N GLU A 105 -14.58 -12.01 -4.37
CA GLU A 105 -15.39 -10.80 -4.31
C GLU A 105 -14.53 -9.60 -4.69
N LEU A 106 -15.01 -8.80 -5.63
CA LEU A 106 -14.30 -7.64 -6.17
C LEU A 106 -14.98 -6.36 -5.74
N SER A 107 -14.20 -5.35 -5.37
CA SER A 107 -14.71 -4.01 -5.07
C SER A 107 -13.80 -2.93 -5.67
N LEU A 108 -14.32 -1.72 -5.85
CA LEU A 108 -13.49 -0.58 -6.22
C LEU A 108 -12.57 -0.23 -5.04
N SER A 109 -11.29 -0.01 -5.34
CA SER A 109 -10.35 0.51 -4.34
C SER A 109 -10.64 1.98 -4.02
N GLU A 110 -10.27 2.41 -2.82
CA GLU A 110 -10.28 3.84 -2.45
C GLU A 110 -9.42 4.66 -3.43
N TYR A 111 -8.25 4.15 -3.81
CA TYR A 111 -7.38 4.77 -4.81
C TYR A 111 -8.09 5.07 -6.14
N PHE A 112 -8.93 4.15 -6.61
CA PHE A 112 -9.70 4.38 -7.82
C PHE A 112 -10.86 5.35 -7.60
N LEU A 113 -11.54 5.31 -6.45
CA LEU A 113 -12.59 6.27 -6.10
C LEU A 113 -12.06 7.70 -6.04
N GLU A 114 -10.90 7.91 -5.41
CA GLU A 114 -10.21 9.20 -5.39
C GLU A 114 -9.87 9.69 -6.81
N PHE A 115 -9.42 8.78 -7.68
CA PHE A 115 -9.19 9.08 -9.09
C PHE A 115 -10.48 9.53 -9.80
N LEU A 116 -11.63 8.89 -9.57
CA LEU A 116 -12.92 9.29 -10.14
C LEU A 116 -13.39 10.66 -9.64
N GLU A 117 -13.06 11.00 -8.39
CA GLU A 117 -13.36 12.29 -7.77
C GLU A 117 -12.37 13.39 -8.16
N ALA A 118 -11.34 13.07 -8.95
CA ALA A 118 -10.22 13.96 -9.28
C ALA A 118 -9.52 14.52 -8.02
N LYS A 119 -9.51 13.75 -6.93
CA LYS A 119 -8.72 14.09 -5.74
C LYS A 119 -7.23 13.96 -6.04
N PRO A 120 -6.38 14.87 -5.55
CA PRO A 120 -4.94 14.76 -5.72
C PRO A 120 -4.45 13.50 -4.99
N ARG A 121 -3.89 12.55 -5.76
CA ARG A 121 -3.36 11.26 -5.27
C ARG A 121 -2.29 11.40 -4.19
N LEU A 122 -1.55 12.50 -4.25
CA LEU A 122 -0.56 12.91 -3.26
C LEU A 122 -0.78 14.40 -3.03
N ASN A 123 -0.94 14.77 -1.77
CA ASN A 123 -1.10 16.16 -1.42
C ASN A 123 0.28 16.85 -1.42
N PHE A 124 0.65 17.41 -2.58
CA PHE A 124 1.82 18.29 -2.70
C PHE A 124 1.50 19.76 -2.43
N GLU A 125 0.25 20.10 -2.10
CA GLU A 125 -0.20 21.50 -1.97
C GLU A 125 0.50 22.20 -0.81
N LYS A 126 0.78 21.46 0.26
CA LYS A 126 1.46 21.99 1.44
C LYS A 126 2.97 22.10 1.21
N GLN A 127 3.45 23.28 0.82
CA GLN A 127 4.89 23.56 0.72
C GLN A 127 5.46 24.21 1.99
N GLU A 128 4.61 24.51 2.96
CA GLU A 128 4.97 25.13 4.24
C GLU A 128 5.66 24.14 5.18
N ALA A 129 6.28 24.69 6.23
CA ALA A 129 6.82 23.92 7.34
C ALA A 129 5.71 23.07 7.98
N TYR A 130 6.06 21.89 8.48
CA TYR A 130 5.14 21.14 9.33
C TYR A 130 4.84 21.94 10.59
N ALA A 131 3.57 21.97 10.97
CA ALA A 131 3.11 22.61 12.19
C ALA A 131 3.69 21.89 13.43
N ASP A 132 3.71 20.56 13.39
CA ASP A 132 4.20 19.70 14.46
C ASP A 132 4.74 18.37 13.93
N TYR A 133 5.22 17.54 14.86
CA TYR A 133 5.74 16.20 14.56
C TYR A 133 4.67 15.24 14.02
N LEU A 134 3.42 15.35 14.46
CA LEU A 134 2.34 14.46 14.01
C LEU A 134 1.98 14.73 12.55
N GLU A 135 2.01 15.99 12.11
CA GLU A 135 1.84 16.32 10.69
C GLU A 135 2.97 15.73 9.84
N TYR A 136 4.22 15.77 10.33
CA TYR A 136 5.34 15.09 9.66
C TYR A 136 5.14 13.57 9.60
N LEU A 137 4.69 12.96 10.70
CA LEU A 137 4.45 11.53 10.78
C LEU A 137 3.37 11.06 9.79
N LYS A 138 2.34 11.87 9.54
CA LYS A 138 1.32 11.58 8.52
C LYS A 138 1.93 11.43 7.13
N ASP A 139 2.82 12.33 6.73
CA ASP A 139 3.48 12.24 5.42
C ASP A 139 4.44 11.02 5.38
N GLU A 140 5.13 10.70 6.47
CA GLU A 140 5.93 9.47 6.57
C GLU A 140 5.07 8.20 6.40
N PHE A 141 3.87 8.15 6.98
CA PHE A 141 2.94 7.03 6.81
C PHE A 141 2.38 6.92 5.40
N VAL A 142 2.09 8.03 4.72
CA VAL A 142 1.75 8.02 3.30
C VAL A 142 2.92 7.50 2.47
N ARG A 143 4.18 7.85 2.81
CA ARG A 143 5.36 7.27 2.16
C ARG A 143 5.38 5.75 2.31
N ILE A 144 5.10 5.21 3.51
CA ILE A 144 5.03 3.76 3.73
C ILE A 144 3.93 3.11 2.89
N GLN A 145 2.74 3.71 2.79
CA GLN A 145 1.66 3.20 1.95
C GLN A 145 2.07 3.11 0.47
N LEU A 146 2.88 4.06 -0.04
CA LEU A 146 3.42 3.97 -1.39
C LEU A 146 4.39 2.79 -1.56
N TYR A 147 5.23 2.52 -0.55
CA TYR A 147 6.11 1.35 -0.54
C TYR A 147 5.33 0.03 -0.46
N GLU A 148 4.30 -0.05 0.38
CA GLU A 148 3.41 -1.22 0.48
C GLU A 148 2.78 -1.51 -0.88
N ARG A 149 2.25 -0.46 -1.53
CA ARG A 149 1.73 -0.57 -2.88
C ARG A 149 2.79 -1.01 -3.87
N LEU A 150 3.99 -0.44 -3.83
CA LEU A 150 5.10 -0.86 -4.70
C LEU A 150 5.38 -2.36 -4.55
N SER A 151 5.36 -2.86 -3.30
CA SER A 151 5.62 -4.27 -2.97
C SER A 151 4.62 -5.23 -3.62
N PHE A 152 3.35 -4.83 -3.72
CA PHE A 152 2.31 -5.63 -4.37
C PHE A 152 2.46 -5.65 -5.91
N ILE A 153 2.97 -4.55 -6.49
CA ILE A 153 2.97 -4.35 -7.95
C ILE A 153 4.35 -4.51 -8.59
N GLN A 154 5.34 -5.05 -7.87
CA GLN A 154 6.75 -5.05 -8.30
C GLN A 154 6.98 -5.62 -9.70
N LYS A 155 6.23 -6.68 -10.05
CA LYS A 155 6.31 -7.36 -11.36
C LYS A 155 5.46 -6.72 -12.45
N SER A 156 4.65 -5.73 -12.09
CA SER A 156 3.78 -5.02 -13.01
C SER A 156 4.52 -3.94 -13.78
N ALA A 157 4.05 -3.62 -14.99
CA ALA A 157 4.57 -2.51 -15.79
C ALA A 157 4.44 -1.14 -15.09
N TYR A 158 3.55 -1.03 -14.10
CA TYR A 158 3.29 0.19 -13.34
C TYR A 158 4.29 0.46 -12.19
N ASN A 159 5.24 -0.46 -11.95
CA ASN A 159 6.23 -0.30 -10.88
C ASN A 159 7.02 1.02 -11.00
N SER A 160 7.33 1.44 -12.22
CA SER A 160 8.14 2.62 -12.52
C SER A 160 7.41 3.92 -12.16
N GLU A 161 6.09 3.96 -12.35
CA GLU A 161 5.25 5.11 -11.97
C GLU A 161 5.25 5.28 -10.44
N ILE A 162 5.03 4.20 -9.69
CA ILE A 162 5.05 4.26 -8.22
C ILE A 162 6.44 4.61 -7.69
N LYS A 163 7.52 4.04 -8.26
CA LYS A 163 8.89 4.43 -7.88
C LYS A 163 9.14 5.93 -8.08
N ASN A 164 8.62 6.52 -9.16
CA ASN A 164 8.75 7.95 -9.40
C ASN A 164 7.90 8.77 -8.42
N GLN A 165 6.68 8.32 -8.10
CA GLN A 165 5.84 8.96 -7.08
C GLN A 165 6.52 8.95 -5.71
N ILE A 166 7.11 7.83 -5.28
CA ILE A 166 7.89 7.72 -4.03
C ILE A 166 9.02 8.74 -4.01
N LYS A 167 9.84 8.81 -5.09
CA LYS A 167 10.95 9.77 -5.17
C LYS A 167 10.50 11.23 -5.06
N LEU A 168 9.41 11.59 -5.74
CA LEU A 168 8.83 12.94 -5.67
C LEU A 168 8.32 13.25 -4.27
N TYR A 169 7.66 12.28 -3.63
CA TYR A 169 7.09 12.44 -2.30
C TYR A 169 8.16 12.51 -1.20
N GLU A 170 9.22 11.71 -1.29
CA GLU A 170 10.40 11.84 -0.42
C GLU A 170 11.07 13.20 -0.54
N LYS A 171 11.19 13.74 -1.75
CA LYS A 171 11.73 15.08 -1.97
C LYS A 171 10.84 16.13 -1.31
N HIS A 172 9.53 16.02 -1.46
CA HIS A 172 8.55 16.89 -0.82
C HIS A 172 8.69 16.87 0.72
N ILE A 173 8.74 15.68 1.32
CA ILE A 173 8.94 15.52 2.77
C ILE A 173 10.23 16.20 3.22
N LYS A 174 11.35 15.96 2.51
CA LYS A 174 12.66 16.56 2.82
C LYS A 174 12.62 18.10 2.73
N GLU A 175 11.91 18.66 1.75
CA GLU A 175 11.79 20.11 1.56
C GLU A 175 10.96 20.77 2.66
N ARG A 176 9.84 20.15 3.07
CA ARG A 176 9.02 20.63 4.20
C ARG A 176 9.79 20.52 5.51
N LEU A 177 10.48 19.40 5.73
CA LEU A 177 11.23 19.15 6.96
C LEU A 177 12.35 20.19 7.15
N LYS A 178 13.05 20.60 6.08
CA LYS A 178 14.07 21.68 6.13
C LYS A 178 13.53 23.01 6.64
N LYS A 179 12.25 23.31 6.41
CA LYS A 179 11.61 24.57 6.85
C LYS A 179 11.06 24.47 8.27
N SER A 180 10.98 23.26 8.82
CA SER A 180 10.29 22.96 10.06
C SER A 180 11.18 23.13 11.28
N LYS A 181 10.58 23.52 12.41
CA LYS A 181 11.30 23.85 13.66
C LYS A 181 10.87 23.01 14.86
N PHE A 182 10.15 21.92 14.63
CA PHE A 182 9.76 20.99 15.69
C PHE A 182 10.92 20.03 16.03
N TYR A 183 10.89 19.50 17.24
CA TYR A 183 11.79 18.43 17.65
C TYR A 183 11.38 17.11 16.97
N ASN A 184 12.24 16.57 16.12
CA ASN A 184 11.97 15.32 15.41
C ASN A 184 12.56 14.14 16.17
N VAL A 185 11.76 13.51 17.03
CA VAL A 185 12.18 12.36 17.84
C VAL A 185 12.65 11.16 17.01
N LEU A 186 12.07 10.93 15.83
CA LEU A 186 12.50 9.85 14.92
C LEU A 186 13.89 10.11 14.38
N ALA A 187 14.19 11.35 13.98
CA ALA A 187 15.51 11.69 13.48
C ALA A 187 16.59 11.45 14.54
N ASP A 188 16.28 11.65 15.82
CA ASP A 188 17.21 11.38 16.93
C ASP A 188 17.34 9.88 17.20
N ILE A 189 16.25 9.11 17.22
CA ILE A 189 16.30 7.64 17.33
C ILE A 189 17.12 7.04 16.19
N PHE A 190 16.87 7.47 14.94
CA PHE A 190 17.58 6.93 13.78
C PHE A 190 19.07 7.24 13.81
N LYS A 191 19.48 8.39 14.35
CA LYS A 191 20.90 8.72 14.55
C LYS A 191 21.52 7.94 15.70
N GLU A 192 20.82 7.86 16.83
CA GLU A 192 21.28 7.18 18.04
C GLU A 192 21.60 5.70 17.78
N TYR A 193 20.74 5.03 17.00
CA TYR A 193 20.91 3.63 16.63
C TYR A 193 21.53 3.45 15.24
N ASN A 194 21.95 4.53 14.57
CA ASN A 194 22.58 4.49 13.25
C ASN A 194 21.80 3.66 12.20
N LEU A 195 20.48 3.85 12.14
CA LEU A 195 19.62 3.09 11.22
C LEU A 195 19.86 3.51 9.77
N GLU A 196 20.06 2.53 8.89
CA GLU A 196 20.10 2.73 7.45
C GLU A 196 18.70 3.00 6.88
N HIS A 197 18.65 3.52 5.64
CA HIS A 197 17.39 3.89 4.98
C HIS A 197 16.34 2.76 4.96
N LYS A 198 16.76 1.52 4.69
CA LYS A 198 15.85 0.35 4.66
C LYS A 198 15.33 0.00 6.06
N GLU A 199 16.17 0.12 7.08
CA GLU A 199 15.76 -0.09 8.48
C GLU A 199 14.78 0.98 8.94
N GLN A 200 14.98 2.24 8.53
CA GLN A 200 14.05 3.34 8.79
C GLN A 200 12.68 3.07 8.15
N ILE A 201 12.63 2.56 6.92
CA ILE A 201 11.37 2.17 6.25
C ILE A 201 10.65 1.07 7.04
N ILE A 202 11.36 0.03 7.46
CA ILE A 202 10.78 -1.05 8.27
C ILE A 202 10.24 -0.49 9.59
N PHE A 203 11.04 0.30 10.30
CA PHE A 203 10.66 0.89 11.58
C PHE A 203 9.39 1.75 11.45
N LEU A 204 9.31 2.59 10.43
CA LEU A 204 8.15 3.44 10.17
C LEU A 204 6.91 2.62 9.76
N ALA A 205 7.08 1.49 9.08
CA ALA A 205 5.98 0.60 8.76
C ALA A 205 5.39 -0.05 10.02
N LEU A 206 6.25 -0.49 10.94
CA LEU A 206 5.81 -0.98 12.24
C LEU A 206 5.13 0.12 13.06
N LEU A 207 5.70 1.33 13.07
CA LEU A 207 5.12 2.47 13.78
C LEU A 207 3.73 2.83 13.24
N LYS A 208 3.54 2.79 11.93
CA LYS A 208 2.23 2.99 11.31
C LYS A 208 1.19 1.99 11.82
N GLU A 209 1.57 0.72 11.95
CA GLU A 209 0.69 -0.33 12.49
C GLU A 209 0.35 -0.08 13.97
N GLU A 210 1.27 0.45 14.80
CA GLU A 210 0.94 0.82 16.19
C GLU A 210 -0.11 1.93 16.27
N TYR A 211 -0.11 2.86 15.31
CA TYR A 211 -1.10 3.95 15.25
C TYR A 211 -2.44 3.52 14.64
N ALA A 212 -2.49 2.40 13.90
CA ALA A 212 -3.66 1.98 13.15
C ALA A 212 -4.76 1.31 14.01
N LEU A 213 -4.51 1.05 15.31
CA LEU A 213 -5.40 0.28 16.20
C LEU A 213 -5.84 -1.07 15.60
N SER A 214 -5.09 -1.61 14.65
CA SER A 214 -5.33 -2.91 14.02
C SER A 214 -4.91 -4.01 14.98
N ASN A 215 -5.80 -4.96 15.23
CA ASN A 215 -5.60 -6.11 16.13
C ASN A 215 -4.25 -6.82 15.89
N GLU A 216 -3.73 -7.45 16.95
CA GLU A 216 -2.42 -8.10 17.19
C GLU A 216 -1.88 -9.09 16.11
N SER A 217 -2.53 -9.24 14.95
CA SER A 217 -2.12 -10.14 13.86
C SER A 217 -2.23 -9.48 12.48
N SER A 218 -1.64 -8.29 12.31
CA SER A 218 -1.55 -7.67 10.98
C SER A 218 -0.43 -8.28 10.15
N ILE A 219 -0.77 -8.77 8.95
CA ILE A 219 0.18 -9.35 7.98
C ILE A 219 1.32 -8.37 7.66
N SER A 220 1.08 -7.06 7.78
CA SER A 220 2.07 -6.00 7.60
C SER A 220 3.30 -6.15 8.51
N ARG A 221 3.14 -6.74 9.71
CA ARG A 221 4.20 -6.94 10.71
C ARG A 221 5.04 -8.19 10.46
N GLU A 222 4.58 -9.09 9.60
CA GLU A 222 5.30 -10.32 9.30
C GLU A 222 6.63 -10.03 8.58
N MET A 223 7.67 -10.80 8.92
CA MET A 223 9.00 -10.68 8.31
C MET A 223 8.95 -10.57 6.78
N ASN A 224 8.11 -11.40 6.17
CA ASN A 224 8.02 -11.52 4.72
C ASN A 224 7.40 -10.29 4.06
N SER A 225 6.46 -9.63 4.74
CA SER A 225 5.85 -8.36 4.30
C SER A 225 6.85 -7.22 4.44
N LEU A 226 7.53 -7.13 5.59
CA LEU A 226 8.56 -6.12 5.84
C LEU A 226 9.72 -6.23 4.84
N LEU A 227 10.14 -7.45 4.49
CA LEU A 227 11.19 -7.64 3.48
C LEU A 227 10.72 -7.23 2.09
N SER A 228 9.47 -7.53 1.71
CA SER A 228 8.92 -7.09 0.41
C SER A 228 8.83 -5.58 0.28
N LEU A 229 8.62 -4.88 1.39
CA LEU A 229 8.57 -3.43 1.43
C LEU A 229 9.88 -2.79 0.94
N ILE A 230 11.02 -3.45 1.19
CA ILE A 230 12.37 -2.89 0.98
C ILE A 230 13.21 -3.64 -0.07
N SER A 231 12.65 -4.63 -0.76
CA SER A 231 13.36 -5.49 -1.71
C SER A 231 12.70 -5.46 -3.08
N GLU A 232 13.46 -5.25 -4.15
CA GLU A 232 12.91 -5.24 -5.52
C GLU A 232 12.78 -6.64 -6.14
N ASN A 233 13.49 -7.62 -5.60
CA ASN A 233 13.53 -8.99 -6.11
C ASN A 233 13.97 -9.98 -5.02
N ASP A 234 13.91 -11.29 -5.33
CA ASP A 234 14.22 -12.37 -4.39
C ASP A 234 15.68 -12.35 -3.90
N LEU A 235 16.63 -11.91 -4.73
CA LEU A 235 18.04 -11.81 -4.32
C LEU A 235 18.24 -10.70 -3.28
N GLU A 236 17.63 -9.53 -3.51
CA GLU A 236 17.63 -8.46 -2.52
C GLU A 236 16.87 -8.86 -1.27
N ARG A 237 15.77 -9.60 -1.39
CA ARG A 237 15.00 -10.11 -0.25
C ARG A 237 15.87 -11.00 0.62
N HIS A 238 16.61 -11.92 0.02
CA HIS A 238 17.55 -12.77 0.74
C HIS A 238 18.64 -11.95 1.45
N LYS A 239 19.24 -10.97 0.75
CA LYS A 239 20.26 -10.08 1.34
C LYS A 239 19.72 -9.23 2.49
N ASN A 240 18.50 -8.72 2.36
CA ASN A 240 17.86 -7.85 3.35
C ASN A 240 17.38 -8.61 4.59
N LYS A 241 17.32 -9.96 4.58
CA LYS A 241 16.98 -10.76 5.78
C LYS A 241 17.85 -10.41 6.98
N LYS A 242 19.12 -10.09 6.74
CA LYS A 242 20.08 -9.66 7.77
C LYS A 242 19.66 -8.40 8.53
N LEU A 243 18.71 -7.59 8.03
CA LEU A 243 18.21 -6.40 8.73
C LEU A 243 17.21 -6.76 9.84
N LEU A 244 16.69 -7.99 9.80
CA LEU A 244 15.70 -8.54 10.74
C LEU A 244 16.26 -9.79 11.44
N GLN A 245 17.57 -10.00 11.37
CA GLN A 245 18.29 -11.13 11.96
C GLN A 245 19.60 -10.63 12.55
N GLU A 246 20.06 -11.30 13.61
CA GLU A 246 21.37 -11.19 14.26
C GLU A 246 22.12 -9.84 14.14
N ASN A 247 22.16 -9.09 15.24
CA ASN A 247 22.97 -7.87 15.43
C ASN A 247 22.65 -6.68 14.50
N ALA A 248 21.54 -6.70 13.77
CA ALA A 248 21.08 -5.52 13.04
C ALA A 248 20.74 -4.37 14.02
N PRO A 249 21.16 -3.13 13.75
CA PRO A 249 20.84 -1.98 14.60
C PRO A 249 19.34 -1.83 14.91
N LEU A 250 18.49 -2.15 13.93
CA LEU A 250 17.03 -2.15 14.07
C LEU A 250 16.53 -3.06 15.20
N LEU A 251 17.19 -4.18 15.50
CA LEU A 251 16.76 -5.13 16.54
C LEU A 251 16.87 -4.56 17.96
N ASN A 252 17.53 -3.41 18.15
CA ASN A 252 17.52 -2.72 19.44
C ASN A 252 16.25 -1.88 19.67
N LEU A 253 15.38 -1.79 18.65
CA LEU A 253 14.18 -0.96 18.66
C LEU A 253 12.89 -1.77 18.51
N ILE A 254 13.01 -3.03 18.12
CA ILE A 254 11.88 -3.91 17.80
C ILE A 254 12.05 -5.27 18.46
N GLU A 255 10.92 -5.87 18.83
CA GLU A 255 10.81 -7.25 19.29
C GLU A 255 10.04 -8.09 18.27
N TYR A 256 10.03 -9.40 18.46
CA TYR A 256 9.25 -10.29 17.62
C TYR A 256 8.69 -11.48 18.38
N ASP A 257 7.51 -11.93 17.94
CA ASP A 257 6.92 -13.20 18.33
C ASP A 257 7.13 -14.25 17.25
N GLU A 258 7.37 -15.49 17.67
CA GLU A 258 7.43 -16.66 16.79
C GLU A 258 6.14 -17.46 16.90
N TYR A 259 5.56 -17.79 15.75
CA TYR A 259 4.37 -18.65 15.66
C TYR A 259 4.49 -19.61 14.50
N LEU A 260 3.78 -20.73 14.58
CA LEU A 260 3.68 -21.68 13.48
C LEU A 260 2.68 -21.18 12.46
N ASN A 261 3.10 -21.10 11.19
CA ASN A 261 2.20 -20.82 10.09
C ASN A 261 1.32 -22.04 9.75
N ALA A 262 0.40 -21.89 8.79
CA ALA A 262 -0.51 -22.95 8.38
C ALA A 262 0.19 -24.21 7.79
N PHE A 263 1.47 -24.12 7.45
CA PHE A 263 2.28 -25.22 6.92
C PHE A 263 3.22 -25.83 7.98
N GLY A 264 3.22 -25.30 9.20
CA GLY A 264 4.07 -25.76 10.30
C GLY A 264 5.49 -25.19 10.28
N ASP A 265 5.79 -24.18 9.45
CA ASP A 265 7.05 -23.44 9.54
C ASP A 265 6.95 -22.33 10.59
N ILE A 266 8.11 -21.93 11.14
CA ILE A 266 8.20 -20.82 12.10
C ILE A 266 8.19 -19.49 11.34
N SER A 267 7.23 -18.64 11.69
CA SER A 267 7.08 -17.27 11.19
C SER A 267 7.28 -16.26 12.30
N LYS A 268 7.73 -15.05 11.91
CA LYS A 268 8.06 -13.95 12.82
C LYS A 268 7.19 -12.73 12.54
N SER A 269 6.55 -12.20 13.57
CA SER A 269 5.86 -10.91 13.55
C SER A 269 6.60 -9.92 14.43
N PHE A 270 6.88 -8.71 13.92
CA PHE A 270 7.67 -7.70 14.62
C PHE A 270 6.81 -6.57 15.19
N PHE A 271 7.26 -5.99 16.30
CA PHE A 271 6.59 -4.90 17.02
C PHE A 271 7.62 -3.92 17.57
N ILE A 272 7.26 -2.66 17.76
CA ILE A 272 8.18 -1.68 18.37
C ILE A 272 8.19 -1.89 19.88
N ILE A 273 9.39 -1.88 20.49
CA ILE A 273 9.54 -2.01 21.94
C ILE A 273 8.79 -0.88 22.66
N ASP A 274 8.06 -1.21 23.73
CA ASP A 274 7.21 -0.27 24.48
C ASP A 274 7.95 1.01 24.90
N GLU A 275 9.19 0.89 25.38
CA GLU A 275 10.00 2.06 25.80
C GLU A 275 10.25 3.02 24.63
N ILE A 276 10.54 2.48 23.45
CA ILE A 276 10.74 3.27 22.23
C ILE A 276 9.42 3.86 21.76
N LEU A 277 8.33 3.10 21.81
CA LEU A 277 7.01 3.58 21.42
C LEU A 277 6.55 4.71 22.34
N GLN A 278 6.72 4.57 23.66
CA GLN A 278 6.43 5.63 24.64
C GLN A 278 7.29 6.87 24.39
N ARG A 279 8.58 6.71 24.06
CA ARG A 279 9.44 7.82 23.67
C ARG A 279 8.91 8.55 22.43
N ILE A 280 8.22 7.89 21.52
CA ILE A 280 7.66 8.50 20.30
C ILE A 280 6.28 9.14 20.56
N ILE A 281 5.42 8.50 21.35
CA ILE A 281 4.05 8.97 21.60
C ILE A 281 4.04 10.10 22.64
N ASN A 282 4.79 9.92 23.73
CA ASN A 282 4.75 10.81 24.91
C ASN A 282 5.94 11.77 24.94
N PHE A 283 6.57 12.09 23.79
CA PHE A 283 7.69 13.02 23.82
C PHE A 283 7.19 14.43 24.20
N GLU A 284 7.69 14.95 25.31
CA GLU A 284 7.61 16.38 25.55
C GLU A 284 8.76 17.06 24.80
N PRO A 285 8.49 18.04 23.92
CA PRO A 285 9.54 18.78 23.26
C PRO A 285 10.38 19.43 24.36
N LYS A 286 11.66 19.04 24.47
CA LYS A 286 12.61 19.71 25.36
C LYS A 286 12.59 21.19 25.01
N GLN A 287 11.92 22.01 25.84
CA GLN A 287 11.93 23.45 25.68
C GLN A 287 13.40 23.86 25.55
N SER A 288 13.71 24.61 24.50
CA SER A 288 15.04 25.17 24.30
C SER A 288 15.41 25.92 25.57
N LYS A 289 16.27 25.33 26.40
CA LYS A 289 16.88 26.02 27.53
C LYS A 289 17.66 27.16 26.90
N LYS A 290 17.08 28.37 26.90
CA LYS A 290 17.80 29.60 26.64
C LYS A 290 18.96 29.60 27.63
N ILE A 291 20.17 29.39 27.11
CA ILE A 291 21.40 29.62 27.83
C ILE A 291 21.34 31.10 28.20
N LYS A 292 21.21 31.39 29.50
CA LYS A 292 21.41 32.72 30.06
C LYS A 292 22.89 32.96 30.26
#